data_AF-A0A2X3VGF9-F1
#
_entry.id   AF-A0A2X3VGF9-F1
#
_cell.length_a   1.000
_cell.length_b   1.000
_cell.length_c   1.000
_cell.angle_alpha   90.00
_cell.angle_beta   90.00
_cell.angle_gamma   90.00
#
_symmetry.space_group_name_H-M   'P 1'
#
loop_
_entity.id
_entity.type
_entity.pdbx_description
1 polymer ?
#
loop_
_entity_poly.entity_id
_entity_poly.type
_entity_poly.pdbx_seq_one_letter_code
_entity_poly.pdbx_strand_id
1 'polypeptide(L)'
;MFTEQRILQRLGLENQEELLGFLDLSNRLDKIKYFYPEFQFSTNNLIEMSWDNNGYFKLIGSDNEKTKETTSFRRGWETILKFTVGTNNSDDLGRLNTTPEGFPKGNVPKGSGDDWYFHRGHIFARQFHKYVLGYKILDAEYQDTSKEWSETSIDSRDENLFTQFSRANRAQAEIEEKVHQLLQSEEPVYYEVKAVFKDSADKYPIGTEIFYVSLSSPDEFAHYFIPNVDFGFDLEKSQMDYADFYKNGYSEEDYREFFADSDRKHRNWQISENESCTIIKSNGGNFSIRELSKTAVDSLIENLKKNNKITTCSKYVQDGEQWTFLGLALTYYTSTGTLRLQGKDSSMFESAKKSLLDHLF
;
A
#
# COMPACT_ATOMS: atom_id res chain seq x y z
N MET A 1 8.50 -13.68 -18.02
CA MET A 1 7.04 -13.88 -17.99
C MET A 1 6.78 -14.97 -16.96
N PHE A 2 6.05 -14.68 -15.89
CA PHE A 2 5.71 -15.69 -14.88
C PHE A 2 4.55 -16.53 -15.40
N THR A 3 4.62 -17.84 -15.20
CA THR A 3 3.52 -18.74 -15.54
C THR A 3 2.42 -18.61 -14.50
N GLU A 4 1.17 -18.80 -14.91
CA GLU A 4 0.00 -18.83 -14.03
C GLU A 4 0.21 -19.76 -12.82
N GLN A 5 0.70 -20.99 -13.06
CA GLN A 5 0.98 -21.96 -12.00
C GLN A 5 1.96 -21.41 -10.94
N ARG A 6 2.95 -20.61 -11.36
CA ARG A 6 3.93 -20.03 -10.44
C ARG A 6 3.30 -18.95 -9.56
N ILE A 7 2.31 -18.22 -10.08
CA ILE A 7 1.53 -17.27 -9.28
C ILE A 7 0.70 -18.01 -8.23
N LEU A 8 -0.01 -19.06 -8.63
CA LEU A 8 -0.83 -19.88 -7.73
C LEU A 8 0.02 -20.49 -6.61
N GLN A 9 1.19 -21.05 -6.94
CA GLN A 9 2.14 -21.57 -5.95
C GLN A 9 2.61 -20.48 -4.96
N ARG A 10 2.87 -19.26 -5.42
CA ARG A 10 3.25 -18.12 -4.58
C ARG A 10 2.11 -17.60 -3.68
N LEU A 11 0.88 -18.01 -3.96
CA LEU A 11 -0.28 -17.80 -3.08
C LEU A 11 -0.47 -18.95 -2.08
N GLY A 12 0.36 -20.01 -2.14
CA GLY A 12 0.13 -21.23 -1.39
C GLY A 12 -1.10 -22.01 -1.88
N LEU A 13 -1.38 -21.93 -3.19
CA LEU A 13 -2.48 -22.63 -3.86
C LEU A 13 -1.95 -23.72 -4.80
N GLU A 14 -2.69 -24.82 -4.89
CA GLU A 14 -2.37 -25.96 -5.73
C GLU A 14 -2.69 -25.68 -7.19
N ASN A 15 -3.85 -25.06 -7.46
CA ASN A 15 -4.39 -24.90 -8.80
C ASN A 15 -5.46 -23.78 -8.89
N GLN A 16 -5.90 -23.54 -10.12
CA GLN A 16 -6.92 -22.56 -10.46
C GLN A 16 -8.30 -22.86 -9.85
N GLU A 17 -8.66 -24.14 -9.68
CA GLU A 17 -9.94 -24.54 -9.08
C GLU A 17 -9.99 -24.18 -7.59
N GLU A 18 -8.87 -24.34 -6.88
CA GLU A 18 -8.73 -23.90 -5.48
C GLU A 18 -8.95 -22.39 -5.39
N LEU A 19 -8.32 -21.59 -6.27
CA LEU A 19 -8.53 -20.13 -6.31
C LEU A 19 -10.00 -19.77 -6.53
N LEU A 20 -10.66 -20.40 -7.50
CA LEU A 20 -12.09 -20.18 -7.76
C LEU A 20 -12.99 -20.52 -6.56
N GLY A 21 -12.54 -21.41 -5.67
CA GLY A 21 -13.22 -21.73 -4.43
C GLY A 21 -13.26 -20.57 -3.42
N PHE A 22 -12.34 -19.61 -3.51
CA PHE A 22 -12.27 -18.46 -2.61
C PHE A 22 -13.02 -17.21 -3.10
N LEU A 23 -13.36 -17.13 -4.38
CA LEU A 23 -13.90 -15.91 -5.02
C LEU A 23 -15.42 -15.77 -4.89
N ASP A 24 -15.90 -14.53 -4.96
CA ASP A 24 -17.33 -14.21 -5.02
C ASP A 24 -17.90 -14.35 -6.43
N LEU A 25 -18.35 -15.58 -6.72
CA LEU A 25 -18.87 -15.95 -8.02
C LEU A 25 -20.41 -15.95 -8.09
N SER A 26 -21.08 -15.73 -6.96
CA SER A 26 -22.51 -15.98 -6.79
C SER A 26 -23.35 -14.71 -6.61
N ASN A 27 -24.60 -14.84 -7.03
CA ASN A 27 -25.70 -13.95 -6.68
C ASN A 27 -25.50 -12.45 -7.00
N ARG A 28 -24.76 -12.13 -8.07
CA ARG A 28 -24.46 -10.74 -8.42
C ARG A 28 -25.70 -9.94 -8.79
N LEU A 29 -26.65 -10.57 -9.47
CA LEU A 29 -27.89 -9.89 -9.85
C LEU A 29 -28.66 -9.38 -8.64
N ASP A 30 -28.84 -10.19 -7.61
CA ASP A 30 -29.62 -9.78 -6.45
C ASP A 30 -28.87 -8.73 -5.62
N LYS A 31 -27.54 -8.87 -5.48
CA LYS A 31 -26.70 -7.85 -4.83
C LYS A 31 -26.82 -6.49 -5.51
N ILE A 32 -26.70 -6.45 -6.84
CA ILE A 32 -26.81 -5.19 -7.58
C ILE A 32 -28.24 -4.64 -7.49
N LYS A 33 -29.27 -5.50 -7.60
CA LYS A 33 -30.67 -5.11 -7.47
C LYS A 33 -31.04 -4.54 -6.10
N TYR A 34 -30.32 -4.93 -5.05
CA TYR A 34 -30.48 -4.29 -3.75
C TYR A 34 -30.24 -2.78 -3.82
N PHE A 35 -29.18 -2.36 -4.53
CA PHE A 35 -28.84 -0.93 -4.69
C PHE A 35 -29.50 -0.29 -5.91
N TYR A 36 -29.81 -1.06 -6.95
CA TYR A 36 -30.41 -0.61 -8.21
C TYR A 36 -31.48 -1.60 -8.72
N PRO A 37 -32.73 -1.52 -8.23
CA PRO A 37 -33.76 -2.55 -8.49
C PRO A 37 -34.10 -2.80 -9.96
N GLU A 38 -33.89 -1.81 -10.82
CA GLU A 38 -34.14 -1.89 -12.27
C GLU A 38 -33.02 -2.61 -13.03
N PHE A 39 -31.93 -3.01 -12.36
CA PHE A 39 -30.79 -3.66 -13.01
C PHE A 39 -31.17 -4.98 -13.67
N GLN A 40 -30.72 -5.16 -14.91
CA GLN A 40 -30.80 -6.40 -15.65
C GLN A 40 -29.46 -6.60 -16.36
N PHE A 41 -28.88 -7.79 -16.25
CA PHE A 41 -27.75 -8.17 -17.08
C PHE A 41 -27.88 -9.63 -17.47
N SER A 42 -27.44 -9.94 -18.69
CA SER A 42 -27.43 -11.32 -19.18
C SER A 42 -26.27 -12.09 -18.55
N THR A 43 -26.53 -13.30 -18.07
CA THR A 43 -25.50 -14.13 -17.44
C THR A 43 -25.08 -15.30 -18.30
N ASN A 44 -23.77 -15.51 -18.36
CA ASN A 44 -23.19 -16.75 -18.83
C ASN A 44 -22.73 -17.55 -17.62
N ASN A 45 -23.37 -18.69 -17.35
CA ASN A 45 -23.07 -19.53 -16.19
C ASN A 45 -21.69 -20.21 -16.29
N LEU A 46 -21.03 -20.16 -17.46
CA LEU A 46 -19.68 -20.65 -17.61
C LEU A 46 -18.67 -19.61 -17.10
N ILE A 47 -18.10 -19.89 -15.93
CA ILE A 47 -17.03 -19.08 -15.36
C ILE A 47 -15.69 -19.57 -15.91
N GLU A 48 -15.00 -18.70 -16.65
CA GLU A 48 -13.64 -18.94 -17.08
C GLU A 48 -12.72 -17.90 -16.43
N MET A 49 -11.51 -18.32 -16.08
CA MET A 49 -10.50 -17.44 -15.53
C MET A 49 -9.21 -17.59 -16.33
N SER A 50 -8.57 -16.46 -16.61
CA SER A 50 -7.34 -16.39 -17.40
C SER A 50 -6.35 -15.42 -16.76
N TRP A 51 -5.08 -15.77 -16.80
CA TRP A 51 -4.00 -14.89 -16.34
C TRP A 51 -3.69 -13.80 -17.37
N ASP A 52 -3.74 -12.53 -16.94
CA ASP A 52 -3.29 -11.38 -17.71
C ASP A 52 -1.86 -11.00 -17.30
N ASN A 53 -1.02 -10.69 -18.27
CA ASN A 53 0.38 -10.31 -18.04
C ASN A 53 0.55 -9.00 -17.26
N ASN A 54 -0.51 -8.19 -17.17
CA ASN A 54 -0.56 -7.01 -16.32
C ASN A 54 -0.67 -7.35 -14.81
N GLY A 55 -0.79 -8.63 -14.48
CA GLY A 55 -0.54 -9.12 -13.12
C GLY A 55 -1.78 -9.47 -12.31
N TYR A 56 -2.91 -9.71 -12.97
CA TYR A 56 -4.17 -10.11 -12.38
C TYR A 56 -4.80 -11.26 -13.19
N PHE A 57 -5.71 -11.99 -12.55
CA PHE A 57 -6.60 -12.92 -13.22
C PHE A 57 -7.84 -12.17 -13.68
N LYS A 58 -8.22 -12.36 -14.94
CA LYS A 58 -9.50 -11.89 -15.48
C LYS A 58 -10.49 -13.03 -15.46
N LEU A 59 -11.68 -12.77 -14.91
CA LEU A 59 -12.79 -13.70 -14.88
C LEU A 59 -13.87 -13.25 -15.87
N ILE A 60 -14.44 -14.20 -16.57
CA ILE A 60 -15.58 -14.01 -17.46
C ILE A 60 -16.69 -14.98 -17.06
N GLY A 61 -17.94 -14.59 -17.34
CA GLY A 61 -19.11 -15.32 -16.87
C GLY A 61 -19.50 -14.96 -15.43
N SER A 62 -20.69 -15.41 -15.06
CA SER A 62 -21.32 -15.17 -13.77
C SER A 62 -22.36 -16.26 -13.55
N ASP A 63 -22.33 -16.91 -12.39
CA ASP A 63 -23.29 -17.96 -12.05
C ASP A 63 -24.26 -17.42 -10.98
N ASN A 64 -25.39 -16.89 -11.44
CA ASN A 64 -26.44 -16.37 -10.55
C ASN A 64 -27.25 -17.48 -9.88
N GLU A 65 -27.20 -18.72 -10.37
CA GLU A 65 -27.90 -19.86 -9.77
C GLU A 65 -27.13 -20.44 -8.59
N LYS A 66 -25.81 -20.20 -8.53
CA LYS A 66 -24.96 -20.64 -7.44
C LYS A 66 -25.30 -19.86 -6.17
N THR A 67 -25.80 -20.56 -5.16
CA THR A 67 -26.03 -20.03 -3.80
C THR A 67 -24.94 -20.45 -2.83
N LYS A 68 -23.84 -21.06 -3.30
CA LYS A 68 -22.80 -21.63 -2.43
C LYS A 68 -22.30 -20.58 -1.44
N GLU A 69 -22.46 -20.91 -0.15
CA GLU A 69 -21.67 -20.34 0.93
C GLU A 69 -20.20 -20.57 0.59
N THR A 70 -19.49 -19.49 0.23
CA THR A 70 -18.04 -19.54 0.11
C THR A 70 -17.49 -19.75 1.51
N THR A 71 -16.62 -20.75 1.71
CA THR A 71 -15.94 -20.95 2.99
C THR A 71 -14.83 -19.93 3.24
N SER A 72 -14.55 -19.06 2.26
CA SER A 72 -13.50 -18.05 2.32
C SER A 72 -13.92 -16.83 3.12
N PHE A 73 -13.05 -16.42 4.04
CA PHE A 73 -13.19 -15.14 4.71
C PHE A 73 -12.80 -14.02 3.74
N ARG A 74 -13.70 -13.04 3.62
CA ARG A 74 -13.53 -11.88 2.74
C ARG A 74 -13.87 -10.64 3.51
N ARG A 75 -13.08 -9.59 3.32
CA ARG A 75 -13.33 -8.28 3.90
C ARG A 75 -13.37 -7.26 2.78
N GLY A 76 -14.42 -6.46 2.71
CA GLY A 76 -14.55 -5.52 1.61
C GLY A 76 -15.84 -4.72 1.62
N TRP A 77 -16.08 -4.08 0.49
CA TRP A 77 -17.12 -3.08 0.31
C TRP A 77 -17.83 -3.28 -1.03
N GLU A 78 -19.12 -2.98 -1.06
CA GLU A 78 -19.92 -2.92 -2.28
C GLU A 78 -20.85 -1.72 -2.22
N THR A 79 -21.00 -1.02 -3.34
CA THR A 79 -21.79 0.22 -3.41
C THR A 79 -22.02 0.67 -4.85
N ILE A 80 -22.84 1.70 -5.04
CA ILE A 80 -22.90 2.43 -6.31
C ILE A 80 -22.12 3.73 -6.18
N LEU A 81 -21.07 3.84 -6.98
CA LEU A 81 -20.30 5.07 -7.18
C LEU A 81 -21.06 5.95 -8.18
N LYS A 82 -21.39 7.18 -7.78
CA LYS A 82 -22.05 8.16 -8.65
C LYS A 82 -21.32 9.48 -8.60
N PHE A 83 -21.13 10.09 -9.76
CA PHE A 83 -20.65 11.47 -9.83
C PHE A 83 -21.64 12.39 -9.11
N THR A 84 -21.17 13.18 -8.15
CA THR A 84 -22.00 14.14 -7.42
C THR A 84 -21.66 15.55 -7.87
N VAL A 85 -22.61 16.22 -8.53
CA VAL A 85 -22.46 17.63 -8.93
C VAL A 85 -22.64 18.51 -7.69
N GLY A 86 -21.60 19.27 -7.31
CA GLY A 86 -21.71 20.36 -6.32
C GLY A 86 -21.29 20.03 -4.88
N THR A 87 -20.75 18.85 -4.61
CA THR A 87 -20.06 18.57 -3.35
C THR A 87 -18.65 19.19 -3.40
N ASN A 88 -18.48 20.35 -2.78
CA ASN A 88 -17.17 20.93 -2.44
C ASN A 88 -16.44 20.10 -1.35
N ASN A 89 -16.49 18.77 -1.44
CA ASN A 89 -15.71 17.91 -0.57
C ASN A 89 -14.28 17.99 -1.11
N SER A 90 -13.36 18.55 -0.33
CA SER A 90 -11.97 18.64 -0.76
C SER A 90 -11.45 17.23 -1.04
N ASP A 91 -10.83 17.03 -2.21
CA ASP A 91 -10.08 15.81 -2.52
C ASP A 91 -8.87 15.61 -1.56
N ASP A 92 -8.56 16.61 -0.73
CA ASP A 92 -7.45 16.58 0.21
C ASP A 92 -7.82 15.81 1.49
N LEU A 93 -7.66 14.49 1.42
CA LEU A 93 -7.73 13.59 2.58
C LEU A 93 -6.45 13.66 3.45
N GLY A 94 -5.53 14.58 3.19
CA GLY A 94 -4.26 14.66 3.89
C GLY A 94 -3.37 13.44 3.70
N ARG A 95 -2.37 13.27 4.57
CA ARG A 95 -1.44 12.13 4.51
C ARG A 95 -2.00 10.92 5.27
N LEU A 96 -1.80 9.73 4.71
CA LEU A 96 -2.10 8.47 5.38
C LEU A 96 -1.12 8.23 6.55
N ASN A 97 -1.63 8.29 7.78
CA ASN A 97 -0.84 8.05 8.99
C ASN A 97 -1.12 6.69 9.65
N THR A 98 -2.24 6.06 9.31
CA THR A 98 -2.62 4.75 9.84
C THR A 98 -1.83 3.65 9.14
N THR A 99 -1.44 2.62 9.91
CA THR A 99 -0.75 1.44 9.40
C THR A 99 -1.61 0.20 9.66
N PRO A 100 -1.82 -0.68 8.66
CA PRO A 100 -2.59 -1.90 8.84
C PRO A 100 -1.92 -2.88 9.80
N GLU A 101 -2.70 -3.84 10.30
CA GLU A 101 -2.13 -4.96 11.03
C GLU A 101 -1.15 -5.77 10.16
N GLY A 102 -0.09 -6.28 10.79
CA GLY A 102 0.94 -7.06 10.14
C GLY A 102 1.86 -6.27 9.21
N PHE A 103 1.74 -4.92 9.13
CA PHE A 103 2.64 -4.15 8.27
C PHE A 103 4.09 -4.23 8.75
N PRO A 104 5.07 -4.50 7.87
CA PRO A 104 6.46 -4.64 8.25
C PRO A 104 7.05 -3.37 8.89
N LYS A 105 7.66 -3.49 10.07
CA LYS A 105 8.38 -2.37 10.69
C LYS A 105 9.63 -2.03 9.87
N GLY A 106 9.69 -0.82 9.31
CA GLY A 106 10.80 -0.38 8.48
C GLY A 106 10.75 -0.88 7.04
N ASN A 107 9.75 -1.71 6.71
CA ASN A 107 9.49 -2.23 5.36
C ASN A 107 10.72 -2.85 4.67
N VAL A 108 10.55 -3.41 3.48
CA VAL A 108 11.67 -3.95 2.70
C VAL A 108 11.80 -3.05 1.47
N PRO A 109 12.96 -2.41 1.24
CA PRO A 109 13.11 -1.54 0.09
C PRO A 109 13.19 -2.37 -1.19
N LYS A 110 12.73 -1.80 -2.29
CA LYS A 110 12.63 -2.46 -3.59
C LYS A 110 13.37 -1.67 -4.66
N GLY A 111 14.19 -2.35 -5.44
CA GLY A 111 15.05 -1.74 -6.44
C GLY A 111 16.07 -0.76 -5.84
N SER A 112 16.44 0.27 -6.59
CA SER A 112 17.45 1.27 -6.20
C SER A 112 16.89 2.61 -5.73
N GLY A 113 15.57 2.83 -5.82
CA GLY A 113 14.89 4.06 -5.43
C GLY A 113 14.24 3.99 -4.05
N ASP A 114 13.23 4.85 -3.87
CA ASP A 114 12.38 4.98 -2.67
C ASP A 114 11.16 4.03 -2.68
N ASP A 115 11.18 3.03 -3.57
CA ASP A 115 10.13 2.02 -3.67
C ASP A 115 10.27 0.99 -2.54
N TRP A 116 9.13 0.46 -2.11
CA TRP A 116 9.05 -0.57 -1.07
C TRP A 116 8.40 -1.85 -1.62
N TYR A 117 8.63 -2.97 -0.95
CA TYR A 117 7.93 -4.20 -1.26
C TYR A 117 6.50 -4.18 -0.73
N PHE A 118 6.22 -3.46 0.34
CA PHE A 118 4.87 -3.40 0.92
C PHE A 118 4.31 -1.98 0.87
N HIS A 119 3.01 -1.87 0.59
CA HIS A 119 2.21 -0.67 0.73
C HIS A 119 1.06 -0.92 1.69
N ARG A 120 0.57 0.18 2.25
CA ARG A 120 -0.66 0.21 3.04
C ARG A 120 -1.82 0.22 2.03
N GLY A 121 -2.22 -0.97 1.60
CA GLY A 121 -3.25 -1.14 0.57
C GLY A 121 -4.61 -0.79 1.13
N HIS A 122 -5.34 0.07 0.42
CA HIS A 122 -6.76 0.31 0.68
C HIS A 122 -7.59 -0.77 -0.04
N ILE A 123 -8.58 -1.35 0.64
CA ILE A 123 -9.53 -2.27 -0.01
C ILE A 123 -10.41 -1.45 -0.95
N PHE A 124 -11.10 -0.45 -0.40
CA PHE A 124 -11.81 0.55 -1.19
C PHE A 124 -10.94 1.79 -1.37
N ALA A 125 -10.69 2.13 -2.63
CA ALA A 125 -9.71 3.14 -3.02
C ALA A 125 -10.00 4.51 -2.41
N ARG A 126 -8.95 5.14 -1.86
CA ARG A 126 -8.98 6.49 -1.27
C ARG A 126 -9.60 7.56 -2.18
N GLN A 127 -9.44 7.41 -3.49
CA GLN A 127 -10.01 8.31 -4.50
C GLN A 127 -11.53 8.18 -4.69
N PHE A 128 -12.15 7.06 -4.32
CA PHE A 128 -13.57 6.82 -4.54
C PHE A 128 -14.47 7.32 -3.41
N HIS A 129 -13.91 7.65 -2.24
CA HIS A 129 -14.70 8.00 -1.05
C HIS A 129 -15.59 9.23 -1.26
N LYS A 130 -15.17 10.17 -2.11
CA LYS A 130 -15.98 11.35 -2.44
C LYS A 130 -17.33 11.01 -3.09
N TYR A 131 -17.43 9.85 -3.74
CA TYR A 131 -18.67 9.38 -4.39
C TYR A 131 -19.63 8.69 -3.42
N VAL A 132 -19.23 8.46 -2.17
CA VAL A 132 -20.00 7.69 -1.17
C VAL A 132 -19.97 8.33 0.23
N LEU A 133 -19.46 9.56 0.37
CA LEU A 133 -19.40 10.25 1.66
C LEU A 133 -20.82 10.46 2.22
N GLY A 134 -21.02 10.07 3.47
CA GLY A 134 -22.33 10.13 4.15
C GLY A 134 -23.27 8.99 3.79
N TYR A 135 -22.85 8.01 2.97
CA TYR A 135 -23.65 6.82 2.75
C TYR A 135 -23.77 6.02 4.05
N LYS A 136 -24.94 5.48 4.33
CA LYS A 136 -25.12 4.55 5.44
C LYS A 136 -24.30 3.28 5.19
N ILE A 137 -23.60 2.83 6.22
CA ILE A 137 -22.89 1.56 6.19
C ILE A 137 -23.88 0.46 6.59
N LEU A 138 -24.01 -0.54 5.73
CA LEU A 138 -24.80 -1.73 5.99
C LEU A 138 -23.89 -2.91 6.33
N ASP A 139 -24.40 -3.87 7.08
CA ASP A 139 -23.69 -5.14 7.29
C ASP A 139 -23.83 -6.10 6.08
N ALA A 140 -23.29 -7.31 6.20
CA ALA A 140 -23.33 -8.31 5.13
C ALA A 140 -24.74 -8.83 4.81
N GLU A 141 -25.72 -8.61 5.68
CA GLU A 141 -27.14 -8.93 5.46
C GLU A 141 -27.94 -7.70 4.99
N TYR A 142 -27.23 -6.60 4.68
CA TYR A 142 -27.79 -5.31 4.30
C TYR A 142 -28.63 -4.62 5.39
N GLN A 143 -28.33 -4.88 6.66
CA GLN A 143 -28.95 -4.21 7.80
C GLN A 143 -28.19 -2.93 8.18
N ASP A 144 -28.93 -1.88 8.60
CA ASP A 144 -28.35 -0.58 8.97
C ASP A 144 -27.49 -0.69 10.24
N THR A 145 -26.21 -0.34 10.13
CA THR A 145 -25.26 -0.39 11.26
C THR A 145 -25.28 0.87 12.14
N SER A 146 -26.15 1.85 11.83
CA SER A 146 -26.19 3.21 12.39
C SER A 146 -24.95 4.09 12.10
N LYS A 147 -23.94 3.55 11.40
CA LYS A 147 -22.74 4.28 10.98
C LYS A 147 -22.92 4.84 9.56
N GLU A 148 -22.26 5.96 9.31
CA GLU A 148 -22.12 6.54 7.97
C GLU A 148 -20.67 6.50 7.53
N TRP A 149 -20.47 6.32 6.23
CA TRP A 149 -19.18 6.35 5.58
C TRP A 149 -18.57 7.74 5.68
N SER A 150 -17.42 7.83 6.32
CA SER A 150 -16.77 9.09 6.66
C SER A 150 -15.25 8.97 6.51
N GLU A 151 -14.53 10.07 6.75
CA GLU A 151 -13.06 10.12 6.73
C GLU A 151 -12.42 9.03 7.61
N THR A 152 -13.05 8.66 8.72
CA THR A 152 -12.53 7.61 9.61
C THR A 152 -12.64 6.21 9.01
N SER A 153 -13.58 5.97 8.09
CA SER A 153 -13.72 4.71 7.36
C SER A 153 -12.62 4.55 6.31
N ILE A 154 -12.15 5.66 5.75
CA ILE A 154 -11.18 5.71 4.64
C ILE A 154 -9.86 5.07 5.02
N ASP A 155 -9.25 5.59 6.07
CA ASP A 155 -7.94 5.15 6.55
C ASP A 155 -8.11 4.23 7.78
N SER A 156 -9.24 3.50 7.85
CA SER A 156 -9.55 2.55 8.92
C SER A 156 -8.60 1.36 8.87
N ARG A 157 -7.84 1.18 9.95
CA ARG A 157 -6.90 0.07 10.12
C ARG A 157 -7.58 -1.29 9.95
N ASP A 158 -8.78 -1.44 10.51
CA ASP A 158 -9.42 -2.74 10.69
C ASP A 158 -10.45 -3.03 9.59
N GLU A 159 -10.99 -1.98 8.96
CA GLU A 159 -12.07 -2.13 7.99
C GLU A 159 -11.60 -1.92 6.53
N ASN A 160 -10.62 -1.04 6.27
CA ASN A 160 -10.26 -0.66 4.89
C ASN A 160 -8.77 -0.75 4.54
N LEU A 161 -7.87 -0.99 5.51
CA LEU A 161 -6.44 -1.12 5.25
C LEU A 161 -5.95 -2.56 5.41
N PHE A 162 -4.98 -2.94 4.58
CA PHE A 162 -4.24 -4.19 4.72
C PHE A 162 -2.81 -4.05 4.19
N THR A 163 -1.94 -4.98 4.58
CA THR A 163 -0.58 -5.06 4.05
C THR A 163 -0.63 -5.70 2.67
N GLN A 164 -0.23 -4.95 1.64
CA GLN A 164 -0.28 -5.40 0.25
C GLN A 164 1.10 -5.25 -0.39
N PHE A 165 1.52 -6.21 -1.22
CA PHE A 165 2.73 -6.04 -2.01
C PHE A 165 2.60 -4.85 -2.98
N SER A 166 3.68 -4.11 -3.21
CA SER A 166 3.70 -2.93 -4.07
C SER A 166 3.27 -3.23 -5.50
N ARG A 167 3.65 -4.39 -6.01
CA ARG A 167 3.19 -4.88 -7.32
C ARG A 167 1.67 -5.06 -7.36
N ALA A 168 1.10 -5.72 -6.36
CA ALA A 168 -0.35 -5.96 -6.28
C ALA A 168 -1.12 -4.65 -6.09
N ASN A 169 -0.60 -3.73 -5.25
CA ASN A 169 -1.16 -2.40 -5.06
C ASN A 169 -1.19 -1.58 -6.37
N ARG A 170 -0.13 -1.65 -7.20
CA ARG A 170 -0.13 -1.00 -8.53
C ARG A 170 -1.13 -1.64 -9.49
N ALA A 171 -1.20 -2.97 -9.54
CA ALA A 171 -2.17 -3.67 -10.39
C ALA A 171 -3.63 -3.35 -9.99
N GLN A 172 -3.90 -3.23 -8.69
CA GLN A 172 -5.17 -2.74 -8.17
C GLN A 172 -5.47 -1.32 -8.65
N ALA A 173 -4.52 -0.39 -8.49
CA ALA A 173 -4.68 0.99 -8.95
C ALA A 173 -4.94 1.10 -10.46
N GLU A 174 -4.33 0.24 -11.29
CA GLU A 174 -4.58 0.20 -12.73
C GLU A 174 -6.02 -0.24 -13.08
N ILE A 175 -6.62 -1.12 -12.29
CA ILE A 175 -8.02 -1.51 -12.44
C ILE A 175 -8.94 -0.40 -11.94
N GLU A 176 -8.63 0.20 -10.79
CA GLU A 176 -9.38 1.31 -10.21
C GLU A 176 -9.37 2.54 -11.12
N GLU A 177 -8.29 2.80 -11.86
CA GLU A 177 -8.23 3.88 -12.84
C GLU A 177 -9.28 3.71 -13.96
N LYS A 178 -9.60 2.47 -14.37
CA LYS A 178 -10.68 2.22 -15.35
C LYS A 178 -12.04 2.62 -14.78
N VAL A 179 -12.29 2.32 -13.51
CA VAL A 179 -13.51 2.73 -12.81
C VAL A 179 -13.55 4.24 -12.65
N HIS A 180 -12.42 4.88 -12.34
CA HIS A 180 -12.31 6.33 -12.25
C HIS A 180 -12.68 7.01 -13.57
N GLN A 181 -12.24 6.47 -14.71
CA GLN A 181 -12.57 6.99 -16.04
C GLN A 181 -14.06 6.91 -16.38
N LEU A 182 -14.75 5.84 -15.96
CA LEU A 182 -16.21 5.73 -16.08
C LEU A 182 -16.89 6.83 -15.25
N LEU A 183 -16.44 7.04 -14.02
CA LEU A 183 -16.99 8.07 -13.12
C LEU A 183 -16.75 9.49 -13.62
N GLN A 184 -15.60 9.75 -14.25
CA GLN A 184 -15.30 11.02 -14.92
C GLN A 184 -16.21 11.28 -16.14
N SER A 185 -16.75 10.22 -16.74
CA SER A 185 -17.74 10.29 -17.83
C SER A 185 -19.17 10.37 -17.30
N GLU A 186 -19.34 10.64 -15.99
CA GLU A 186 -20.61 10.69 -15.27
C GLU A 186 -21.42 9.39 -15.31
N GLU A 187 -20.78 8.26 -15.64
CA GLU A 187 -21.43 6.96 -15.62
C GLU A 187 -21.53 6.42 -14.19
N PRO A 188 -22.73 6.07 -13.70
CA PRO A 188 -22.87 5.43 -12.40
C PRO A 188 -22.39 3.98 -12.47
N VAL A 189 -21.55 3.58 -11.52
CA VAL A 189 -20.89 2.27 -11.50
C VAL A 189 -21.27 1.52 -10.23
N TYR A 190 -21.78 0.29 -10.36
CA TYR A 190 -21.77 -0.65 -9.24
C TYR A 190 -20.34 -1.16 -9.07
N TYR A 191 -19.79 -1.05 -7.87
CA TYR A 191 -18.42 -1.41 -7.55
C TYR A 191 -18.37 -2.28 -6.29
N GLU A 192 -17.65 -3.38 -6.39
CA GLU A 192 -17.44 -4.35 -5.34
C GLU A 192 -15.96 -4.68 -5.26
N VAL A 193 -15.38 -4.60 -4.07
CA VAL A 193 -13.95 -4.88 -3.84
C VAL A 193 -13.74 -5.58 -2.51
N LYS A 194 -12.95 -6.65 -2.52
CA LYS A 194 -12.75 -7.54 -1.37
C LYS A 194 -11.30 -7.98 -1.27
N ALA A 195 -10.71 -7.84 -0.09
CA ALA A 195 -9.54 -8.62 0.29
C ALA A 195 -9.98 -10.07 0.57
N VAL A 196 -9.35 -11.02 -0.11
CA VAL A 196 -9.67 -12.46 -0.03
C VAL A 196 -8.62 -13.16 0.81
N PHE A 197 -9.05 -13.89 1.85
CA PHE A 197 -8.18 -14.63 2.75
C PHE A 197 -8.39 -16.14 2.54
N LYS A 198 -7.32 -16.93 2.75
CA LYS A 198 -7.42 -18.39 2.71
C LYS A 198 -8.11 -18.90 3.98
N ASP A 199 -7.73 -18.37 5.13
CA ASP A 199 -8.40 -18.55 6.42
C ASP A 199 -8.73 -17.19 7.08
N SER A 200 -9.81 -17.14 7.86
CA SER A 200 -10.18 -15.98 8.69
C SER A 200 -9.10 -15.51 9.68
N ALA A 201 -8.21 -16.40 10.09
CA ALA A 201 -7.12 -16.11 11.01
C ALA A 201 -5.83 -15.66 10.31
N ASP A 202 -5.78 -15.68 8.97
CA ASP A 202 -4.61 -15.25 8.22
C ASP A 202 -4.37 -13.76 8.37
N LYS A 203 -3.11 -13.36 8.54
CA LYS A 203 -2.76 -11.94 8.66
C LYS A 203 -2.84 -11.20 7.34
N TYR A 204 -2.49 -11.86 6.23
CA TYR A 204 -2.50 -11.25 4.90
C TYR A 204 -3.52 -11.91 3.97
N PRO A 205 -4.24 -11.13 3.15
CA PRO A 205 -5.04 -11.70 2.10
C PRO A 205 -4.15 -12.25 0.98
N ILE A 206 -4.63 -13.31 0.32
CA ILE A 206 -4.02 -13.88 -0.88
C ILE A 206 -4.24 -12.98 -2.11
N GLY A 207 -5.18 -12.03 -2.05
CA GLY A 207 -5.38 -11.07 -3.14
C GLY A 207 -6.57 -10.16 -2.94
N THR A 208 -6.79 -9.30 -3.94
CA THR A 208 -7.95 -8.40 -4.03
C THR A 208 -8.85 -8.88 -5.16
N GLU A 209 -10.11 -9.16 -4.86
CA GLU A 209 -11.16 -9.37 -5.85
C GLU A 209 -11.86 -8.05 -6.13
N ILE A 210 -12.04 -7.71 -7.41
CA ILE A 210 -12.75 -6.51 -7.86
C ILE A 210 -13.79 -6.93 -8.89
N PHE A 211 -15.03 -6.51 -8.68
CA PHE A 211 -16.10 -6.57 -9.67
C PHE A 211 -16.68 -5.19 -9.86
N TYR A 212 -16.91 -4.80 -11.12
CA TYR A 212 -17.65 -3.59 -11.42
C TYR A 212 -18.43 -3.70 -12.71
N VAL A 213 -19.50 -2.92 -12.79
CA VAL A 213 -20.33 -2.80 -13.99
C VAL A 213 -20.88 -1.38 -14.11
N SER A 214 -20.81 -0.81 -15.30
CA SER A 214 -21.50 0.44 -15.61
C SER A 214 -23.00 0.15 -15.62
N LEU A 215 -23.78 0.89 -14.82
CA LEU A 215 -25.23 0.74 -14.82
C LEU A 215 -25.86 1.22 -16.14
N SER A 216 -25.10 1.98 -16.94
CA SER A 216 -25.47 2.40 -18.28
C SER A 216 -25.18 1.35 -19.36
N SER A 217 -24.35 0.34 -19.07
CA SER A 217 -24.05 -0.77 -20.00
C SER A 217 -23.90 -2.09 -19.23
N PRO A 218 -25.02 -2.65 -18.74
CA PRO A 218 -25.02 -3.81 -17.83
C PRO A 218 -24.35 -5.08 -18.35
N ASP A 219 -24.28 -5.26 -19.67
CA ASP A 219 -23.68 -6.44 -20.30
C ASP A 219 -22.13 -6.37 -20.37
N GLU A 220 -21.52 -5.21 -20.07
CA GLU A 220 -20.06 -4.99 -20.10
C GLU A 220 -19.48 -4.92 -18.67
N PHE A 221 -19.62 -6.00 -17.91
CA PHE A 221 -19.01 -6.08 -16.57
C PHE A 221 -17.52 -6.46 -16.64
N ALA A 222 -16.80 -6.13 -15.57
CA ALA A 222 -15.43 -6.54 -15.38
C ALA A 222 -15.24 -7.22 -14.03
N HIS A 223 -14.53 -8.35 -14.03
CA HIS A 223 -14.24 -9.12 -12.83
C HIS A 223 -12.77 -9.54 -12.83
N TYR A 224 -12.07 -9.16 -11.77
CA TYR A 224 -10.64 -9.37 -11.63
C TYR A 224 -10.30 -9.93 -10.26
N PHE A 225 -9.28 -10.78 -10.22
CA PHE A 225 -8.58 -11.15 -8.98
C PHE A 225 -7.10 -10.77 -9.10
N ILE A 226 -6.64 -9.88 -8.21
CA ILE A 226 -5.28 -9.39 -8.17
C ILE A 226 -4.53 -10.17 -7.08
N PRO A 227 -3.62 -11.09 -7.44
CA PRO A 227 -2.87 -11.86 -6.47
C PRO A 227 -1.93 -10.95 -5.66
N ASN A 228 -1.94 -11.10 -4.34
CA ASN A 228 -1.05 -10.37 -3.43
C ASN A 228 0.35 -11.00 -3.45
N VAL A 229 1.06 -10.85 -4.57
CA VAL A 229 2.41 -11.40 -4.78
C VAL A 229 3.37 -10.35 -5.33
N ASP A 230 4.64 -10.50 -4.98
CA ASP A 230 5.74 -9.78 -5.63
C ASP A 230 6.71 -10.74 -6.32
N PHE A 231 7.27 -10.32 -7.45
CA PHE A 231 8.25 -11.12 -8.18
C PHE A 231 9.60 -11.17 -7.48
N GLY A 232 9.93 -10.13 -6.73
CA GLY A 232 11.16 -10.06 -5.95
C GLY A 232 11.09 -10.82 -4.63
N PHE A 233 9.97 -11.44 -4.26
CA PHE A 233 9.84 -12.31 -3.09
C PHE A 233 9.77 -13.78 -3.55
N ASP A 234 10.66 -14.65 -3.07
CA ASP A 234 10.75 -16.05 -3.53
C ASP A 234 11.16 -17.04 -2.43
N LEU A 235 10.22 -17.92 -2.06
CA LEU A 235 10.40 -18.99 -1.08
C LEU A 235 10.72 -20.36 -1.70
N GLU A 236 10.84 -20.48 -3.04
CA GLU A 236 10.98 -21.78 -3.73
C GLU A 236 12.19 -22.61 -3.25
N LYS A 237 13.23 -21.96 -2.76
CA LYS A 237 14.46 -22.60 -2.24
C LYS A 237 14.53 -22.65 -0.71
N SER A 238 13.50 -22.15 -0.04
CA SER A 238 13.41 -22.14 1.41
C SER A 238 12.77 -23.44 1.91
N GLN A 239 12.87 -23.69 3.22
CA GLN A 239 12.06 -24.71 3.89
C GLN A 239 10.67 -24.19 4.30
N MET A 240 10.40 -22.90 4.08
CA MET A 240 9.15 -22.23 4.45
C MET A 240 8.14 -22.34 3.31
N ASP A 241 6.86 -22.37 3.67
CA ASP A 241 5.76 -22.39 2.72
C ASP A 241 5.18 -20.98 2.50
N TYR A 242 4.69 -20.72 1.30
CA TYR A 242 3.96 -19.50 0.98
C TYR A 242 2.66 -19.41 1.79
N ALA A 243 1.97 -20.53 2.06
CA ALA A 243 0.77 -20.49 2.89
C ALA A 243 1.07 -19.98 4.31
N ASP A 244 2.20 -20.39 4.89
CA ASP A 244 2.64 -19.91 6.21
C ASP A 244 2.97 -18.41 6.20
N PHE A 245 3.46 -17.87 5.08
CA PHE A 245 3.68 -16.42 4.93
C PHE A 245 2.39 -15.62 5.03
N TYR A 246 1.30 -16.02 4.36
CA TYR A 246 0.01 -15.31 4.46
C TYR A 246 -0.61 -15.47 5.85
N LYS A 247 -0.51 -16.67 6.42
CA LYS A 247 -1.00 -16.97 7.76
C LYS A 247 -0.33 -16.13 8.83
N ASN A 248 1.00 -16.08 8.83
CA ASN A 248 1.78 -15.47 9.91
C ASN A 248 2.16 -14.01 9.65
N GLY A 249 2.07 -13.55 8.40
CA GLY A 249 2.57 -12.25 7.95
C GLY A 249 4.10 -12.19 7.91
N TYR A 250 4.64 -11.06 7.45
CA TYR A 250 6.07 -10.85 7.37
C TYR A 250 6.71 -10.69 8.76
N SER A 251 7.81 -11.41 8.96
CA SER A 251 8.80 -11.23 10.01
C SER A 251 10.17 -10.98 9.36
N GLU A 252 10.96 -10.09 9.94
CA GLU A 252 12.30 -9.80 9.43
C GLU A 252 13.24 -11.01 9.58
N GLU A 253 13.11 -11.76 10.67
CA GLU A 253 13.96 -12.91 10.99
C GLU A 253 13.77 -14.06 9.99
N ASP A 254 12.52 -14.31 9.57
CA ASP A 254 12.21 -15.47 8.72
C ASP A 254 12.27 -15.12 7.24
N TYR A 255 11.72 -13.96 6.83
CA TYR A 255 11.40 -13.74 5.41
C TYR A 255 12.35 -12.80 4.67
N ARG A 256 13.19 -12.04 5.38
CA ARG A 256 13.99 -10.99 4.76
C ARG A 256 14.89 -11.50 3.64
N GLU A 257 15.61 -12.59 3.85
CA GLU A 257 16.60 -13.09 2.88
C GLU A 257 15.99 -13.53 1.54
N PHE A 258 14.66 -13.74 1.51
CA PHE A 258 13.93 -14.15 0.32
C PHE A 258 13.47 -12.99 -0.57
N PHE A 259 13.84 -11.76 -0.22
CA PHE A 259 13.67 -10.59 -1.07
C PHE A 259 14.91 -10.36 -1.93
N ALA A 260 14.72 -10.08 -3.22
CA ALA A 260 15.81 -9.85 -4.18
C ALA A 260 16.72 -8.66 -3.78
N ASP A 261 16.17 -7.67 -3.06
CA ASP A 261 16.90 -6.48 -2.59
C ASP A 261 17.26 -6.55 -1.08
N SER A 262 17.25 -7.75 -0.48
CA SER A 262 17.47 -7.97 0.96
C SER A 262 18.88 -7.59 1.46
N ASP A 263 19.86 -7.57 0.56
CA ASP A 263 21.25 -7.17 0.79
C ASP A 263 21.43 -5.66 1.01
N ARG A 264 20.38 -4.85 0.77
CA ARG A 264 20.41 -3.41 1.11
C ARG A 264 20.65 -3.26 2.61
N LYS A 265 21.66 -2.47 3.01
CA LYS A 265 22.05 -2.28 4.42
C LYS A 265 20.85 -1.80 5.25
N HIS A 266 20.68 -2.35 6.46
CA HIS A 266 19.59 -2.02 7.43
C HIS A 266 19.30 -0.52 7.62
N ARG A 267 20.27 0.36 7.35
CA ARG A 267 20.13 1.81 7.52
C ARG A 267 19.28 2.48 6.45
N ASN A 268 19.05 1.83 5.31
CA ASN A 268 18.18 2.36 4.26
C ASN A 268 16.69 2.16 4.58
N TRP A 269 16.36 1.46 5.67
CA TRP A 269 15.01 0.97 5.97
C TRP A 269 14.26 1.81 7.01
N GLN A 270 14.99 2.52 7.87
CA GLN A 270 14.37 3.31 8.95
C GLN A 270 14.11 4.77 8.57
N ILE A 271 14.62 5.24 7.42
CA ILE A 271 14.71 6.68 7.10
C ILE A 271 13.49 7.18 6.31
N SER A 272 12.67 6.30 5.75
CA SER A 272 11.66 6.65 4.75
C SER A 272 10.21 6.63 5.22
N GLU A 273 9.85 5.84 6.24
CA GLU A 273 8.43 5.63 6.54
C GLU A 273 7.84 6.58 7.60
N ASN A 274 8.67 7.23 8.44
CA ASN A 274 8.18 8.09 9.53
C ASN A 274 8.96 9.40 9.77
N GLU A 275 10.09 9.64 9.11
CA GLU A 275 10.76 10.95 9.23
C GLU A 275 10.34 11.82 8.02
N SER A 276 9.36 12.69 8.23
CA SER A 276 9.13 13.85 7.36
C SER A 276 10.28 14.85 7.50
N CYS A 277 11.48 14.44 7.10
CA CYS A 277 12.63 15.34 7.06
C CYS A 277 12.34 16.46 6.05
N THR A 278 11.84 17.57 6.56
CA THR A 278 11.58 18.75 5.74
C THR A 278 12.92 19.41 5.45
N ILE A 279 13.42 19.22 4.23
CA ILE A 279 14.64 19.88 3.77
C ILE A 279 14.32 21.35 3.49
N ILE A 280 14.75 22.24 4.38
CA ILE A 280 14.60 23.69 4.18
C ILE A 280 15.88 24.22 3.52
N LYS A 281 15.77 24.63 2.26
CA LYS A 281 16.80 25.41 1.58
C LYS A 281 16.61 26.89 1.93
N SER A 282 17.54 27.47 2.67
CA SER A 282 17.62 28.92 2.87
C SER A 282 18.78 29.47 2.06
N ASN A 283 18.53 30.48 1.22
CA ASN A 283 19.59 31.17 0.47
C ASN A 283 20.68 31.65 1.45
N GLY A 284 21.94 31.26 1.22
CA GLY A 284 23.10 31.75 1.98
C GLY A 284 23.73 30.76 2.97
N GLY A 285 24.30 29.65 2.48
CA GLY A 285 25.27 28.87 3.26
C GLY A 285 24.72 28.15 4.49
N ASN A 286 23.40 27.92 4.54
CA ASN A 286 22.71 27.22 5.61
C ASN A 286 21.84 26.11 5.02
N PHE A 287 22.01 24.90 5.54
CA PHE A 287 21.21 23.73 5.19
C PHE A 287 20.74 23.08 6.48
N SER A 288 19.48 22.67 6.55
CA SER A 288 18.93 22.06 7.76
C SER A 288 18.01 20.91 7.41
N ILE A 289 18.12 19.87 8.22
CA ILE A 289 17.26 18.71 8.24
C ILE A 289 16.58 18.72 9.61
N ARG A 290 15.26 18.71 9.63
CA ARG A 290 14.45 18.76 10.86
C ARG A 290 13.88 17.39 11.18
N GLU A 291 13.42 17.22 12.40
CA GLU A 291 12.72 16.02 12.88
C GLU A 291 13.59 14.75 12.89
N LEU A 292 14.91 14.91 12.94
CA LEU A 292 15.85 13.79 13.11
C LEU A 292 15.88 13.31 14.56
N SER A 293 15.69 12.01 14.76
CA SER A 293 15.89 11.38 16.06
C SER A 293 17.35 11.46 16.53
N LYS A 294 17.57 11.56 17.85
CA LYS A 294 18.92 11.59 18.45
C LYS A 294 19.74 10.34 18.06
N THR A 295 19.08 9.18 18.04
CA THR A 295 19.70 7.91 17.63
C THR A 295 20.19 7.92 16.19
N ALA A 296 19.43 8.52 15.26
CA ALA A 296 19.84 8.66 13.86
C ALA A 296 21.07 9.56 13.73
N VAL A 297 21.09 10.69 14.47
CA VAL A 297 22.23 11.60 14.47
C VAL A 297 23.47 10.96 15.10
N ASP A 298 23.36 10.30 16.24
CA ASP A 298 24.50 9.65 16.88
C ASP A 298 25.11 8.57 15.96
N SER A 299 24.25 7.82 15.26
CA SER A 299 24.68 6.84 14.25
C SER A 299 25.39 7.50 13.07
N LEU A 300 24.86 8.61 12.54
CA LEU A 300 25.49 9.40 11.48
C LEU A 300 26.89 9.86 11.91
N ILE A 301 27.00 10.47 13.10
CA ILE A 301 28.25 11.02 13.61
C ILE A 301 29.30 9.92 13.77
N GLU A 302 28.93 8.75 14.30
CA GLU A 302 29.85 7.60 14.41
C GLU A 302 30.35 7.12 13.04
N ASN A 303 29.51 7.11 12.01
CA ASN A 303 29.96 6.75 10.65
C ASN A 303 30.89 7.78 10.05
N LEU A 304 30.59 9.07 10.23
CA LEU A 304 31.43 10.15 9.74
C LEU A 304 32.81 10.16 10.42
N LYS A 305 32.88 9.77 11.70
CA LYS A 305 34.14 9.58 12.44
C LYS A 305 34.97 8.44 11.84
N LYS A 306 34.36 7.29 11.55
CA LYS A 306 35.04 6.14 10.94
C LYS A 306 35.68 6.47 9.58
N ASN A 307 35.09 7.41 8.85
CA ASN A 307 35.59 7.86 7.55
C ASN A 307 36.54 9.07 7.63
N ASN A 308 36.98 9.48 8.83
CA ASN A 308 37.81 10.67 9.08
C ASN A 308 37.24 11.97 8.47
N LYS A 309 35.91 12.05 8.28
CA LYS A 309 35.25 13.21 7.66
C LYS A 309 34.78 14.25 8.68
N ILE A 310 34.77 13.90 9.96
CA ILE A 310 34.28 14.75 11.06
C ILE A 310 35.22 14.68 12.26
N THR A 311 35.31 15.77 13.02
CA THR A 311 36.05 15.81 14.27
C THR A 311 35.29 15.13 15.41
N THR A 312 35.97 14.91 16.54
CA THR A 312 35.30 14.76 17.83
C THR A 312 34.44 16.00 18.15
N CYS A 313 33.46 15.85 19.05
CA CYS A 313 32.56 16.95 19.43
C CYS A 313 33.39 18.19 19.79
N SER A 314 33.20 19.25 19.00
CA SER A 314 34.04 20.45 19.06
C SER A 314 33.49 21.48 20.05
N LYS A 315 32.17 21.45 20.32
CA LYS A 315 31.50 22.37 21.22
C LYS A 315 30.12 21.85 21.61
N TYR A 316 29.77 21.97 22.89
CA TYR A 316 28.39 21.89 23.35
C TYR A 316 27.73 23.27 23.18
N VAL A 317 26.61 23.33 22.49
CA VAL A 317 25.81 24.54 22.28
C VAL A 317 24.54 24.46 23.13
N GLN A 318 23.86 25.58 23.34
CA GLN A 318 22.57 25.56 24.01
C GLN A 318 21.61 24.62 23.26
N ASP A 319 21.12 23.61 23.96
CA ASP A 319 20.25 22.56 23.45
C ASP A 319 20.83 21.77 22.25
N GLY A 320 22.15 21.54 22.22
CA GLY A 320 22.75 20.78 21.13
C GLY A 320 24.24 20.48 21.20
N GLU A 321 24.70 19.77 20.18
CA GLU A 321 26.10 19.38 19.98
C GLU A 321 26.60 19.88 18.62
N GLN A 322 27.86 20.33 18.55
CA GLN A 322 28.48 20.85 17.35
C GLN A 322 29.81 20.16 17.03
N TRP A 323 29.98 19.82 15.75
CA TRP A 323 31.17 19.22 15.17
C TRP A 323 31.72 20.05 14.03
N THR A 324 32.99 19.81 13.69
CA THR A 324 33.56 20.27 12.42
C THR A 324 33.51 19.13 11.41
N PHE A 325 32.74 19.32 10.34
CA PHE A 325 32.53 18.36 9.26
C PHE A 325 33.04 18.95 7.95
N LEU A 326 34.10 18.37 7.37
CA LEU A 326 34.75 18.87 6.15
C LEU A 326 35.07 20.38 6.20
N GLY A 327 35.50 20.87 7.36
CA GLY A 327 35.84 22.28 7.59
C GLY A 327 34.64 23.20 7.87
N LEU A 328 33.42 22.66 7.94
CA LEU A 328 32.18 23.40 8.18
C LEU A 328 31.56 23.04 9.52
N ALA A 329 30.71 23.93 10.04
CA ALA A 329 30.00 23.68 11.30
C ALA A 329 28.77 22.81 11.04
N LEU A 330 28.72 21.65 11.69
CA LEU A 330 27.56 20.77 11.74
C LEU A 330 27.02 20.76 13.17
N THR A 331 25.77 21.18 13.36
CA THR A 331 25.17 21.33 14.69
C THR A 331 23.88 20.52 14.76
N TYR A 332 23.71 19.71 15.80
CA TYR A 332 22.44 19.06 16.11
C TYR A 332 21.79 19.70 17.31
N TYR A 333 20.58 20.24 17.11
CA TYR A 333 19.74 20.78 18.17
C TYR A 333 18.78 19.69 18.66
N THR A 334 18.98 19.22 19.89
CA THR A 334 18.22 18.13 20.49
C THR A 334 16.77 18.52 20.77
N SER A 335 16.52 19.79 21.12
CA SER A 335 15.18 20.31 21.42
C SER A 335 14.23 20.31 20.23
N THR A 336 14.77 20.41 19.01
CA THR A 336 13.98 20.48 17.77
C THR A 336 14.30 19.37 16.77
N GLY A 337 15.11 18.38 17.16
CA GLY A 337 15.59 17.33 16.28
C GLY A 337 16.23 17.86 14.99
N THR A 338 16.95 18.99 15.05
CA THR A 338 17.41 19.70 13.85
C THR A 338 18.90 19.55 13.64
N LEU A 339 19.31 18.95 12.53
CA LEU A 339 20.69 18.91 12.08
C LEU A 339 20.93 20.05 11.09
N ARG A 340 21.85 20.96 11.42
CA ARG A 340 22.14 22.17 10.66
C ARG A 340 23.60 22.19 10.21
N LEU A 341 23.81 22.30 8.90
CA LEU A 341 25.11 22.56 8.27
C LEU A 341 25.24 24.04 7.93
N GLN A 342 26.36 24.65 8.31
CA GLN A 342 26.63 26.07 8.09
C GLN A 342 28.02 26.29 7.47
N GLY A 343 28.08 27.06 6.38
CA GLY A 343 29.33 27.36 5.68
C GLY A 343 29.18 28.52 4.71
N LYS A 344 30.21 29.39 4.65
CA LYS A 344 30.26 30.53 3.72
C LYS A 344 30.93 30.19 2.38
N ASP A 345 31.76 29.14 2.35
CA ASP A 345 32.41 28.66 1.13
C ASP A 345 31.43 27.78 0.34
N SER A 346 31.05 28.23 -0.85
CA SER A 346 30.02 27.57 -1.68
C SER A 346 30.44 26.19 -2.19
N SER A 347 31.73 25.96 -2.45
CA SER A 347 32.19 24.68 -3.04
C SER A 347 32.29 23.62 -1.95
N MET A 348 32.93 23.95 -0.83
CA MET A 348 33.00 23.05 0.33
C MET A 348 31.62 22.76 0.90
N PHE A 349 30.72 23.76 0.92
CA PHE A 349 29.36 23.60 1.41
C PHE A 349 28.55 22.59 0.59
N GLU A 350 28.59 22.67 -0.74
CA GLU A 350 27.86 21.71 -1.58
C GLU A 350 28.47 20.30 -1.52
N SER A 351 29.80 20.17 -1.45
CA SER A 351 30.44 18.86 -1.24
C SER A 351 30.09 18.26 0.11
N ALA A 352 30.09 19.06 1.18
CA ALA A 352 29.73 18.61 2.51
C ALA A 352 28.24 18.25 2.60
N LYS A 353 27.37 19.11 2.06
CA LYS A 353 25.93 18.84 1.97
C LYS A 353 25.65 17.54 1.22
N LYS A 354 26.26 17.33 0.05
CA LYS A 354 26.14 16.08 -0.70
C LYS A 354 26.61 14.89 0.13
N SER A 355 27.80 14.97 0.74
CA SER A 355 28.29 13.88 1.58
C SER A 355 27.42 13.65 2.82
N LEU A 356 26.77 14.67 3.37
CA LEU A 356 25.85 14.53 4.50
C LEU A 356 24.57 13.80 4.07
N LEU A 357 24.02 14.19 2.92
CA LEU A 357 22.87 13.54 2.28
C LEU A 357 23.20 12.07 1.97
N ASP A 358 24.35 11.78 1.35
CA ASP A 358 24.78 10.40 1.01
C ASP A 358 25.00 9.47 2.24
N HIS A 359 25.11 10.04 3.45
CA HIS A 359 25.24 9.25 4.69
C HIS A 359 23.93 9.19 5.48
N LEU A 360 22.97 10.04 5.12
CA LEU A 360 21.62 10.07 5.68
C LEU A 360 20.59 9.40 4.75
N PHE A 361 20.85 9.30 3.46
CA PHE A 361 20.04 8.69 2.41
C PHE A 361 20.95 7.78 1.58
#